data_AF-A0A9Q0KYF0-F1
#
_entry.id   AF-A0A9Q0KYF0-F1
#
_cell.length_a   1.000
_cell.length_b   1.000
_cell.length_c   1.000
_cell.angle_alpha   90.00
_cell.angle_beta   90.00
_cell.angle_gamma   90.00
#
_symmetry.space_group_name_H-M   'P 1'
#
loop_
_entity.id
_entity.type
_entity.pdbx_description
1 polymer ?
#
loop_
_entity_poly.entity_id
_entity_poly.type
_entity_poly.pdbx_seq_one_letter_code
_entity_poly.pdbx_strand_id
1 'polypeptide(L)' 'MPAVSASTSGALKSLRPGLRLQSTDIEAAAMWGVAAFTGALYLVQPFDWIRKTFFEKSEEK' A
#
# COMPACT_ATOMS: atom_id res chain seq x y z
N MET A 1 32.06 6.99 15.75
CA MET A 1 32.07 7.77 14.49
C MET A 1 30.82 7.43 13.70
N PRO A 2 29.79 8.30 13.68
CA PRO A 2 28.56 8.03 12.91
C PRO A 2 28.81 8.25 11.41
N ALA A 3 28.35 7.30 10.61
CA ALA A 3 28.43 7.33 9.15
C ALA A 3 27.65 8.53 8.61
N VAL A 4 28.32 9.23 7.70
CA VAL A 4 27.84 10.45 7.05
C VAL A 4 26.47 10.22 6.39
N SER A 5 25.56 11.14 6.69
CA SER A 5 24.25 11.29 6.07
C SER A 5 24.39 11.25 4.55
N ALA A 6 23.60 10.37 3.93
CA ALA A 6 23.51 10.22 2.49
C ALA A 6 23.32 11.59 1.83
N SER A 7 24.11 11.85 0.79
CA SER A 7 24.08 13.04 -0.04
C SER A 7 22.68 13.27 -0.66
N THR A 8 21.78 13.92 0.06
CA THR A 8 20.42 14.25 -0.39
C THR A 8 20.39 15.53 -1.22
N SER A 9 21.47 16.31 -1.28
CA SER A 9 21.43 17.67 -1.86
C SER A 9 21.85 17.76 -3.34
N GLY A 10 22.34 16.66 -3.94
CA GLY A 10 22.78 16.62 -5.35
C GLY A 10 21.94 15.73 -6.29
N ALA A 11 21.29 14.68 -5.77
CA ALA A 11 20.55 13.71 -6.58
C ALA A 11 19.21 14.24 -7.14
N LEU A 12 18.68 15.31 -6.55
CA LEU A 12 17.37 15.86 -6.90
C LEU A 12 17.42 16.96 -7.97
N LYS A 13 18.63 17.43 -8.35
CA LYS A 13 18.81 18.52 -9.33
C LYS A 13 18.81 18.04 -10.79
N SER A 14 18.81 16.73 -11.00
CA SER A 14 18.70 16.08 -12.32
C SER A 14 17.27 15.62 -12.65
N LEU A 15 16.28 15.96 -11.81
CA LEU A 15 14.87 15.72 -12.10
C LEU A 15 14.43 16.68 -13.20
N ARG A 16 14.59 16.19 -14.43
CA ARG A 16 14.07 16.78 -15.67
C ARG A 16 12.61 17.26 -15.44
N PRO A 17 12.23 18.42 -15.98
CA PRO A 17 10.97 19.11 -15.67
C PRO A 17 9.78 18.52 -16.43
N GLY A 18 9.62 17.20 -16.43
CA GLY A 18 8.55 16.55 -17.18
C GLY A 18 8.45 15.06 -16.87
N LEU A 19 7.41 14.69 -16.11
CA LEU A 19 6.76 13.38 -16.17
C LEU A 19 7.70 12.17 -16.07
N ARG A 20 8.47 12.05 -15.00
CA ARG A 20 8.77 10.72 -14.47
C ARG A 20 7.80 10.51 -13.33
N LEU A 21 6.62 9.96 -13.65
CA LEU A 21 5.76 9.32 -12.66
C LEU A 21 6.68 8.31 -11.98
N GLN A 22 7.22 8.68 -10.82
CA GLN A 22 8.27 7.91 -10.18
C GLN A 22 7.61 6.58 -9.85
N SER A 23 8.11 5.46 -10.36
CA SER A 23 7.49 4.15 -10.09
C SER A 23 7.30 3.94 -8.59
N THR A 24 8.18 4.53 -7.78
CA THR A 24 8.08 4.68 -6.32
C THR A 24 6.80 5.35 -5.83
N ASP A 25 6.29 6.40 -6.48
CA ASP A 25 5.05 7.07 -6.06
C ASP A 25 3.83 6.20 -6.37
N ILE A 26 3.85 5.46 -7.49
CA ILE A 26 2.79 4.51 -7.84
C ILE A 26 2.82 3.32 -6.89
N GLU A 27 4.00 2.79 -6.61
CA GLU A 27 4.21 1.70 -5.66
C GLU A 27 3.81 2.13 -4.25
N ALA A 28 4.18 3.35 -3.82
CA ALA A 28 3.74 3.91 -2.56
C ALA A 28 2.23 4.05 -2.52
N ALA A 29 1.59 4.60 -3.56
CA ALA A 29 0.13 4.72 -3.62
C ALA A 29 -0.56 3.35 -3.56
N ALA A 30 0.00 2.34 -4.22
CA ALA A 30 -0.49 0.96 -4.14
C ALA A 30 -0.34 0.40 -2.73
N MET A 31 0.82 0.58 -2.09
CA MET A 31 1.07 0.11 -0.73
C MET A 31 0.18 0.82 0.31
N TRP A 32 0.01 2.14 0.19
CA TRP A 32 -0.91 2.93 1.02
C TRP A 32 -2.37 2.54 0.77
N GLY A 33 -2.73 2.24 -0.47
CA GLY A 33 -4.05 1.73 -0.84
C GLY A 33 -4.34 0.38 -0.19
N VAL A 34 -3.40 -0.56 -0.27
CA VAL A 34 -3.50 -1.87 0.41
C VAL A 34 -3.59 -1.67 1.93
N ALA A 35 -2.74 -0.83 2.51
CA ALA A 35 -2.77 -0.55 3.95
C ALA A 35 -4.11 0.05 4.40
N ALA A 36 -4.66 1.02 3.67
CA ALA A 36 -5.96 1.62 3.95
C ALA A 36 -7.09 0.61 3.79
N PHE A 37 -7.04 -0.21 2.74
CA PHE A 37 -8.02 -1.27 2.51
C PHE A 37 -7.98 -2.32 3.63
N THR A 38 -6.79 -2.80 4.00
CA THR A 38 -6.62 -3.74 5.11
C THR A 38 -7.03 -3.12 6.45
N GLY A 39 -6.76 -1.83 6.69
CA GLY A 39 -7.21 -1.11 7.87
C GLY A 39 -8.74 -0.98 7.93
N ALA A 40 -9.38 -0.68 6.80
CA ALA A 40 -10.84 -0.66 6.70
C ALA A 40 -11.45 -2.05 6.93
N LEU A 41 -10.84 -3.09 6.35
CA LEU A 41 -11.24 -4.48 6.57
C LEU A 41 -11.10 -4.89 8.04
N TYR A 42 -10.04 -4.43 8.71
CA TYR A 42 -9.82 -4.66 10.14
C TYR A 42 -10.84 -3.92 11.00
N LEU A 43 -11.23 -2.69 10.63
CA LEU A 43 -12.21 -1.90 11.38
C LEU A 43 -13.64 -2.44 11.22
N VAL A 44 -14.02 -2.81 10.00
CA VAL A 44 -15.38 -3.30 9.68
C VAL A 44 -15.55 -4.78 10.04
N GLN A 45 -14.45 -5.51 10.32
CA GLN A 45 -14.40 -6.94 10.60
C GLN A 45 -15.49 -7.76 9.87
N PRO A 46 -15.60 -7.68 8.53
CA PRO A 46 -16.69 -8.32 7.82
C PRO A 46 -16.56 -9.86 7.77
N PHE A 47 -15.60 -10.44 8.50
CA PHE A 47 -15.35 -11.87 8.58
C PHE A 47 -16.57 -12.66 9.02
N ASP A 48 -17.40 -12.11 9.91
CA ASP A 48 -18.65 -12.76 10.34
C ASP A 48 -19.67 -12.86 9.20
N TRP A 49 -19.80 -11.80 8.41
CA TRP A 49 -20.63 -11.78 7.20
C TRP A 49 -20.05 -12.64 6.07
N ILE A 50 -18.73 -12.66 5.89
CA ILE A 50 -18.04 -13.49 4.89
C ILE A 50 -18.17 -14.98 5.24
N ARG A 51 -18.04 -15.36 6.51
CA ARG A 51 -18.29 -16.73 6.99
C ARG A 51 -19.72 -17.17 6.65
N LYS A 52 -20.72 -16.35 6.94
CA LYS A 52 -22.12 -16.65 6.62
C LYS A 52 -22.38 -16.72 5.11
N THR A 53 -21.74 -15.87 4.31
CA THR A 53 -21.98 -15.84 2.86
C THR A 53 -21.23 -16.91 2.07
N PHE A 54 -20.03 -17.30 2.50
CA PHE A 54 -19.19 -18.26 1.77
C PHE A 54 -19.07 -19.63 2.44
N PHE A 55 -19.08 -19.75 3.77
CA PHE A 55 -18.95 -21.05 4.43
C PHE A 55 -20.31 -21.74 4.62
N GLU A 56 -21.35 -21.04 5.10
CA GLU A 56 -22.70 -21.65 5.20
C GLU A 56 -23.25 -22.04 3.82
N LYS A 57 -22.96 -21.27 2.78
CA LYS A 57 -23.38 -21.56 1.40
C LYS A 57 -22.56 -22.68 0.73
N SER A 58 -21.37 -23.00 1.25
CA SER A 58 -20.54 -24.11 0.76
C SER A 58 -20.78 -25.42 1.51
N GLU A 59 -21.41 -25.40 2.68
CA GLU A 59 -21.74 -26.59 3.47
C GLU A 59 -23.03 -27.30 3.02
N GLU A 60 -23.75 -26.73 2.03
CA GLU A 60 -24.81 -27.40 1.29
C GLU A 60 -24.25 -28.02 0.00
N LYS A 61 -23.31 -28.96 0.14
CA LYS A 61 -22.91 -29.87 -0.94
C LYS A 61 -22.53 -31.25 -0.42
#